data_AF-A0AAV5MDZ7-F1
#
_entry.id   AF-A0AAV5MDZ7-F1
#
_cell.length_a   1.000
_cell.length_b   1.000
_cell.length_c   1.000
_cell.angle_alpha   90.00
_cell.angle_beta   90.00
_cell.angle_gamma   90.00
#
_symmetry.space_group_name_H-M   'P 1'
#
loop_
_entity.id
_entity.type
_entity.pdbx_description
1 polymer ?
#
loop_
_entity_poly.entity_id
_entity_poly.type
_entity_poly.pdbx_seq_one_letter_code
_entity_poly.pdbx_strand_id
1 'polypeptide(L)'
;MASQRIPFLILSLLLLISLSSVAEAAYSSGKLQPSDCKPKCTYRCSATSHKKPCMFFCLKCCAKCLCVPPGTYGNKQVCPCYNNWKTKEGGPKCP
;
A
#
# COMPACT_ATOMS: atom_id res chain seq x y z
N MET A 1 -37.79 24.05 -16.68
CA MET A 1 -36.49 23.48 -17.15
C MET A 1 -35.41 23.35 -16.06
N ALA A 2 -35.61 23.84 -14.82
CA ALA A 2 -34.66 23.64 -13.72
C ALA A 2 -34.83 22.30 -12.97
N SER A 3 -36.07 21.78 -12.89
CA SER A 3 -36.41 20.56 -12.15
C SER A 3 -35.75 19.30 -12.72
N GLN A 4 -35.52 19.21 -14.04
CA GLN A 4 -34.79 18.10 -14.66
C GLN A 4 -33.28 18.18 -14.46
N ARG A 5 -32.69 19.33 -14.13
CA ARG A 5 -31.24 19.42 -13.88
C ARG A 5 -30.85 18.85 -12.52
N ILE A 6 -31.73 18.95 -11.54
CA ILE A 6 -31.54 18.42 -10.19
C ILE A 6 -31.29 16.91 -10.17
N PRO A 7 -32.09 16.04 -10.81
CA PRO A 7 -31.83 14.60 -10.83
C PRO A 7 -30.55 14.23 -11.59
N PHE A 8 -30.17 14.97 -12.65
CA PHE A 8 -28.90 14.74 -13.35
C PHE A 8 -27.68 15.08 -12.48
N LEU A 9 -27.74 16.18 -11.71
CA LEU A 9 -26.67 16.54 -10.78
C LEU A 9 -26.54 15.53 -9.64
N ILE A 10 -27.66 15.04 -9.10
CA ILE A 10 -27.67 14.01 -8.06
C ILE A 10 -27.10 12.69 -8.61
N LEU A 11 -27.49 12.27 -9.81
CA LEU A 11 -26.98 11.05 -10.44
C LEU A 11 -25.47 11.13 -10.72
N SER A 12 -24.98 12.28 -11.20
CA SER A 12 -23.54 12.51 -11.40
C SER A 12 -22.76 12.46 -10.08
N LEU A 13 -23.30 13.03 -9.01
CA LEU A 13 -22.65 13.03 -7.70
C LEU A 13 -22.61 11.62 -7.09
N LEU A 14 -23.70 10.85 -7.21
CA LEU A 14 -23.76 9.45 -6.76
C LEU A 14 -22.76 8.56 -7.51
N LEU A 15 -22.58 8.78 -8.81
CA LEU A 15 -21.59 8.05 -9.60
C LEU A 15 -20.17 8.32 -9.07
N LEU A 16 -19.81 9.58 -8.83
CA LEU A 16 -18.49 9.97 -8.30
C LEU A 16 -18.21 9.38 -6.92
N ILE A 17 -19.22 9.34 -6.03
CA ILE A 17 -19.08 8.75 -4.69
C ILE A 17 -18.81 7.25 -4.79
N SER A 18 -19.52 6.51 -5.65
CA SER A 18 -19.33 5.07 -5.82
C SER A 18 -17.94 4.69 -6.36
N LEU A 19 -17.34 5.51 -7.24
CA LEU A 19 -15.98 5.32 -7.74
C LEU A 19 -14.91 5.46 -6.65
N SER A 20 -15.19 6.27 -5.62
CA SER A 20 -14.27 6.49 -4.50
C SER A 20 -14.17 5.25 -3.61
N SER A 21 -15.30 4.57 -3.38
CA SER A 21 -15.39 3.38 -2.53
C SER A 21 -14.68 2.15 -3.11
N VAL A 22 -14.68 2.00 -4.45
CA VAL A 22 -13.97 0.88 -5.10
C VAL A 22 -12.45 1.05 -5.10
N ALA A 23 -11.95 2.29 -5.04
CA ALA A 23 -10.51 2.56 -4.94
C ALA A 23 -9.96 2.08 -3.57
N GLU A 24 -10.65 2.39 -2.48
CA GLU A 24 -10.27 1.93 -1.12
C GLU A 24 -10.18 0.39 -1.04
N ALA A 25 -11.10 -0.32 -1.69
CA ALA A 25 -11.11 -1.79 -1.72
C ALA A 25 -9.94 -2.38 -2.53
N ALA A 26 -9.50 -1.72 -3.60
CA ALA A 26 -8.34 -2.16 -4.40
C ALA A 26 -7.00 -1.87 -3.69
N TYR A 27 -6.90 -0.76 -2.95
CA TYR A 27 -5.71 -0.41 -2.16
C TYR A 27 -5.60 -1.21 -0.85
N SER A 28 -6.73 -1.69 -0.32
CA SER A 28 -6.77 -2.64 0.79
C SER A 28 -6.69 -4.07 0.26
N SER A 29 -5.64 -4.38 -0.52
CA SER A 29 -5.20 -5.77 -0.68
C SER A 29 -5.07 -6.34 0.73
N GLY A 30 -5.92 -7.31 1.07
CA GLY A 30 -6.20 -7.73 2.44
C GLY A 30 -5.00 -7.65 3.36
N LYS A 31 -5.11 -6.84 4.42
CA LYS A 31 -4.02 -6.59 5.38
C LYS A 31 -3.40 -7.92 5.77
N LEU A 32 -2.10 -8.06 5.51
CA LEU A 32 -1.36 -9.25 5.91
C LEU A 32 -1.48 -9.42 7.42
N GLN A 33 -1.52 -10.66 7.90
CA GLN A 33 -1.28 -10.90 9.31
C GLN A 33 0.22 -10.80 9.59
N PRO A 34 0.65 -10.47 10.82
CA PRO A 34 2.07 -10.46 11.17
C PRO A 34 2.80 -11.79 10.87
N SER A 35 2.09 -12.92 10.92
CA SER A 35 2.59 -14.25 10.54
C SER A 35 2.98 -14.35 9.07
N ASP A 36 2.31 -13.61 8.19
CA ASP A 36 2.49 -13.68 6.73
C ASP A 36 3.67 -12.82 6.25
N CYS A 37 4.24 -11.99 7.13
CA CYS A 37 5.34 -11.10 6.79
C CYS A 37 6.61 -11.84 6.37
N LYS A 38 6.94 -12.96 7.03
CA LYS A 38 8.21 -13.67 6.80
C LYS A 38 8.38 -14.20 5.37
N PRO A 39 7.43 -14.93 4.78
CA PRO A 39 7.56 -15.38 3.39
C PRO A 39 7.61 -14.20 2.39
N LYS A 40 6.79 -13.17 2.58
CA LYS A 40 6.80 -11.98 1.71
C LYS A 40 8.12 -11.22 1.75
N CYS A 41 8.66 -11.00 2.94
CA CYS A 41 9.97 -10.38 3.09
C CYS A 41 11.06 -11.25 2.49
N THR A 42 11.00 -12.58 2.64
CA THR A 42 11.99 -13.52 2.09
C THR A 42 12.12 -13.34 0.59
N TYR A 43 10.98 -13.26 -0.11
CA TYR A 43 10.97 -12.93 -1.53
C TYR A 43 11.49 -11.51 -1.80
N ARG A 44 11.00 -10.49 -1.10
CA ARG A 44 11.40 -9.09 -1.28
C ARG A 44 12.93 -8.90 -1.20
N CYS A 45 13.58 -9.59 -0.27
CA CYS A 45 15.03 -9.51 -0.06
C CYS A 45 15.84 -10.59 -0.82
N SER A 46 15.22 -11.36 -1.71
CA SER A 46 15.86 -12.49 -2.41
C SER A 46 16.95 -12.08 -3.41
N ALA A 47 16.94 -10.84 -3.91
CA ALA A 47 17.94 -10.35 -4.87
C ALA A 47 19.09 -9.52 -4.27
N THR A 48 18.97 -9.02 -3.02
CA THR A 48 20.04 -8.19 -2.41
C THR A 48 21.15 -9.05 -1.79
N SER A 49 22.41 -8.59 -1.84
CA SER A 49 23.51 -9.17 -1.07
C SER A 49 23.39 -8.88 0.44
N HIS A 50 22.72 -7.78 0.81
CA HIS A 50 22.54 -7.34 2.19
C HIS A 50 21.30 -8.00 2.84
N LYS A 51 21.27 -9.34 2.85
CA LYS A 51 20.11 -10.13 3.32
C LYS A 51 19.65 -9.78 4.74
N LYS A 52 20.59 -9.75 5.70
CA LYS A 52 20.30 -9.53 7.12
C LYS A 52 19.62 -8.17 7.39
N PRO A 53 20.18 -7.02 6.97
CA PRO A 53 19.51 -5.73 7.19
C PRO A 53 18.22 -5.60 6.38
N CYS A 54 18.15 -6.13 5.15
CA CYS A 54 16.91 -6.12 4.38
C CYS A 54 15.78 -6.87 5.11
N MET A 55 16.05 -8.09 5.60
CA MET A 55 15.10 -8.84 6.42
C MET A 55 14.63 -8.06 7.63
N PHE A 56 15.56 -7.49 8.38
CA PHE A 56 15.27 -6.76 9.62
C PHE A 56 14.30 -5.59 9.37
N PHE A 57 14.62 -4.74 8.38
CA PHE A 57 13.76 -3.60 8.07
C PHE A 57 12.46 -4.02 7.41
N CYS A 58 12.47 -5.01 6.50
CA CYS A 58 11.25 -5.50 5.87
C CYS A 58 10.25 -6.03 6.90
N LEU A 59 10.70 -6.89 7.84
CA LEU A 59 9.83 -7.44 8.89
C LEU A 59 9.29 -6.34 9.81
N LYS A 60 10.14 -5.36 10.17
CA LYS A 60 9.71 -4.21 10.98
C LYS A 60 8.64 -3.38 10.29
N CYS A 61 8.83 -3.09 9.00
CA CYS A 61 7.86 -2.35 8.20
C CYS A 61 6.58 -3.14 7.98
N CYS A 62 6.69 -4.45 7.72
CA CYS A 62 5.53 -5.32 7.54
C CYS A 62 4.71 -5.46 8.83
N ALA A 63 5.34 -5.64 9.99
CA ALA A 63 4.62 -5.70 11.26
C ALA A 63 3.85 -4.41 11.58
N LYS A 64 4.35 -3.25 11.13
CA LYS A 64 3.66 -1.96 11.30
C LYS A 64 2.57 -1.72 10.27
N CYS A 65 2.87 -1.99 9.01
CA CYS A 65 2.06 -1.58 7.86
C CYS A 65 1.16 -2.70 7.32
N LEU A 66 1.41 -3.94 7.74
CA LEU A 66 0.70 -5.15 7.29
C LEU A 66 0.64 -5.27 5.76
N CYS A 67 1.73 -4.87 5.10
CA CYS A 67 1.89 -4.79 3.64
C CYS A 67 3.36 -4.95 3.26
N VAL A 68 3.65 -5.72 2.19
CA VAL A 68 4.97 -5.82 1.56
C VAL A 68 4.78 -5.65 0.05
N PRO A 69 5.48 -4.70 -0.61
CA PRO A 69 5.28 -4.47 -2.04
C PRO A 69 5.76 -5.66 -2.90
N PRO A 70 5.15 -5.87 -4.08
CA PRO A 70 5.56 -6.96 -4.98
C PRO A 70 6.94 -6.71 -5.60
N GLY A 71 7.59 -7.80 -6.02
CA GLY A 71 8.95 -7.78 -6.58
C GLY A 71 10.05 -7.64 -5.53
N THR A 72 11.29 -7.62 -5.99
CA THR A 72 12.49 -7.52 -5.13
C THR A 72 13.00 -6.09 -4.97
N TYR A 73 12.45 -5.14 -5.74
CA TYR A 73 12.77 -3.71 -5.72
C TYR A 73 11.55 -2.88 -6.18
N GLY A 74 11.50 -1.60 -5.83
CA GLY A 74 10.46 -0.68 -6.31
C GLY A 74 9.05 -0.98 -5.81
N ASN A 75 8.03 -0.52 -6.54
CA ASN A 75 6.59 -0.75 -6.29
C ASN A 75 6.08 -0.29 -4.92
N LYS A 76 6.81 0.58 -4.22
CA LYS A 76 6.48 0.98 -2.86
C LYS A 76 5.14 1.72 -2.78
N GLN A 77 4.73 2.41 -3.86
CA GLN A 77 3.44 3.09 -3.96
C GLN A 77 2.22 2.17 -3.73
N VAL A 78 2.38 0.86 -3.94
CA VAL A 78 1.32 -0.14 -3.68
C VAL A 78 1.05 -0.28 -2.18
N CYS A 79 2.05 -0.03 -1.33
CA CYS A 79 1.93 -0.04 0.13
C CYS A 79 2.28 1.36 0.70
N PRO A 80 1.35 2.33 0.75
CA PRO A 80 1.65 3.71 1.15
C PRO A 80 2.35 3.82 2.52
N CYS A 81 1.92 3.07 3.54
CA CYS A 81 2.57 3.05 4.86
C CYS A 81 4.04 2.58 4.77
N TYR A 82 4.32 1.54 3.97
CA TYR A 82 5.65 1.00 3.76
C TYR A 82 6.55 2.00 3.02
N ASN A 83 5.99 2.73 2.04
CA ASN A 83 6.70 3.75 1.26
C ASN A 83 7.04 5.00 2.06
N ASN A 84 6.10 5.43 2.91
CA ASN A 84 6.16 6.68 3.65
C ASN A 84 7.00 6.56 4.93
N TRP A 85 7.43 5.36 5.30
CA TRP A 85 8.37 5.18 6.39
C TRP A 85 9.78 5.65 6.00
N LYS A 86 10.20 6.76 6.61
CA LYS A 86 11.50 7.39 6.39
C LYS A 86 12.43 7.24 7.60
N THR A 87 13.74 7.36 7.37
CA THR A 87 14.74 7.53 8.42
C THR A 87 14.70 8.98 8.94
N LYS A 88 15.51 9.30 9.96
CA LYS A 88 15.57 10.67 10.50
C LYS A 88 16.14 11.66 9.47
N GLU A 89 16.97 11.16 8.58
CA GLU A 89 17.63 11.87 7.48
C GLU A 89 16.73 11.97 6.23
N GLY A 90 15.48 11.48 6.30
CA GLY A 90 14.50 11.57 5.21
C GLY A 90 14.60 10.46 4.16
N GLY A 91 15.60 9.58 4.24
CA GLY A 91 15.78 8.46 3.33
C GLY A 91 14.74 7.34 3.50
N PRO A 92 14.56 6.44 2.52
CA PRO A 92 13.65 5.30 2.64
C PRO A 92 14.13 4.34 3.74
N LYS A 93 13.24 4.03 4.70
CA LYS A 93 13.56 3.10 5.81
C LYS A 93 13.26 1.64 5.46
N CYS A 94 12.25 1.42 4.64
CA CYS A 94 11.82 0.08 4.24
C CYS A 94 12.42 -0.31 2.88
N PRO A 95 12.83 -1.57 2.66
CA PRO A 95 13.52 -2.01 1.45
C PRO A 95 12.69 -1.95 0.15
#